data_AF-A0A3A3DXG9-F1
#
_entry.id   AF-A0A3A3DXG9-F1
#
_cell.length_a   1.000
_cell.length_b   1.000
_cell.length_c   1.000
_cell.angle_alpha   90.00
_cell.angle_beta   90.00
_cell.angle_gamma   90.00
#
_symmetry.space_group_name_H-M   'P 1'
#
loop_
_entity.id
_entity.type
_entity.pdbx_description
1 polymer ?
#
loop_
_entity_poly.entity_id
_entity_poly.type
_entity_poly.pdbx_seq_one_letter_code
_entity_poly.pdbx_strand_id
1 'polypeptide(L)' 'MMYKIGFALISAAILAACTPKDFESEPVMVETPQGTVTCQLYTKGLTDWDRSIDHPADMSVADADAYCKREGQGK' A
#
# COMPACT_ATOMS: atom_id res chain seq x y z
N MET A 1 -29.86 27.87 -0.41
CA MET A 1 -28.51 27.80 0.20
C MET A 1 -28.34 26.53 1.04
N MET A 2 -29.26 26.22 1.98
CA MET A 2 -29.18 25.06 2.90
C MET A 2 -28.98 23.70 2.21
N TYR A 3 -29.68 23.43 1.09
CA TYR A 3 -29.59 22.15 0.39
C TYR A 3 -28.19 21.89 -0.21
N LYS A 4 -27.45 22.95 -0.59
CA LYS A 4 -26.10 22.85 -1.15
C LYS A 4 -25.07 22.45 -0.08
N ILE A 5 -25.27 22.90 1.16
CA ILE A 5 -24.41 22.55 2.30
C ILE A 5 -24.67 21.11 2.75
N GLY A 6 -25.94 20.69 2.78
CA GLY A 6 -26.30 19.30 3.06
C GLY A 6 -25.72 18.31 2.04
N PHE A 7 -25.74 18.65 0.75
CA PHE A 7 -25.17 17.80 -0.29
C PHE A 7 -23.64 17.69 -0.18
N ALA A 8 -22.95 18.79 0.12
CA ALA A 8 -21.49 18.80 0.28
C ALA A 8 -21.01 17.93 1.46
N LEU A 9 -21.74 17.91 2.58
CA LEU A 9 -21.40 17.09 3.74
C LEU A 9 -21.56 15.59 3.47
N ILE A 10 -22.61 15.19 2.74
CA ILE A 10 -22.83 13.79 2.35
C ILE A 10 -21.71 13.30 1.43
N SER A 11 -21.29 14.12 0.45
CA SER A 11 -20.20 13.77 -0.45
C SER A 11 -18.86 13.58 0.27
N ALA A 12 -18.55 14.42 1.26
CA ALA A 12 -17.32 14.29 2.04
C ALA A 12 -17.29 13.03 2.92
N ALA A 13 -18.43 12.63 3.49
CA ALA A 13 -18.53 11.44 4.33
C ALA A 13 -18.31 10.14 3.56
N ILE A 14 -18.73 10.06 2.29
CA ILE A 14 -18.54 8.88 1.43
C ILE A 14 -17.06 8.68 1.08
N LEU A 15 -16.32 9.76 0.84
CA LEU A 15 -14.89 9.71 0.52
C LEU A 15 -14.02 9.32 1.73
N ALA A 16 -14.48 9.64 2.95
CA ALA A 16 -13.77 9.30 4.19
C ALA A 16 -13.90 7.82 4.59
N ALA A 17 -14.75 7.04 3.92
CA ALA A 17 -14.95 5.63 4.22
C ALA A 17 -13.84 4.72 3.68
N CYS A 18 -13.04 5.16 2.71
CA CYS A 18 -11.91 4.39 2.18
C CYS A 18 -10.71 4.48 3.13
N THR A 19 -10.23 3.33 3.60
CA THR A 19 -9.01 3.20 4.40
C THR A 19 -7.89 2.56 3.56
N PRO A 20 -6.59 2.79 3.86
CA PRO A 20 -5.50 2.14 3.14
C PRO A 20 -5.61 0.61 3.12
N LYS A 21 -6.15 0.03 4.19
CA LYS A 21 -6.38 -1.41 4.35
C LYS A 21 -7.30 -2.00 3.28
N ASP A 22 -8.23 -1.21 2.76
CA ASP A 22 -9.15 -1.67 1.70
C ASP A 22 -8.42 -1.92 0.37
N PHE A 23 -7.19 -1.45 0.24
CA PHE A 23 -6.36 -1.58 -0.96
C PHE A 23 -5.19 -2.55 -0.76
N GLU A 24 -5.01 -3.09 0.44
CA GLU A 24 -3.92 -3.98 0.84
C GLU A 24 -4.17 -5.41 0.37
N SER A 25 -3.14 -6.08 -0.14
CA SER A 25 -3.13 -7.53 -0.31
C SER A 25 -2.88 -8.25 1.03
N GLU A 26 -3.07 -9.57 1.06
CA GLU A 26 -2.37 -10.38 2.04
C GLU A 26 -0.83 -10.18 1.90
N PRO A 27 -0.06 -10.20 3.00
CA PRO A 27 1.39 -10.08 2.94
C PRO A 27 2.03 -11.09 1.98
N VAL A 28 2.97 -10.62 1.18
CA VAL A 28 3.68 -11.42 0.17
C VAL A 28 5.13 -11.58 0.58
N MET A 29 5.64 -12.81 0.58
CA MET A 29 7.05 -13.09 0.80
C MET A 29 7.80 -13.07 -0.52
N VAL A 30 8.85 -12.24 -0.59
CA VAL A 30 9.73 -12.08 -1.76
C VAL A 30 11.12 -12.57 -1.40
N GLU A 31 11.60 -13.57 -2.13
CA GLU A 31 12.96 -14.10 -1.94
C GLU A 31 13.99 -13.19 -2.62
N THR A 32 15.02 -12.80 -1.86
CA THR A 32 16.10 -11.94 -2.35
C THR A 32 17.47 -12.54 -2.02
N PRO A 33 18.56 -12.09 -2.67
CA PRO A 33 19.90 -12.56 -2.35
C PRO A 33 20.34 -12.34 -0.89
N GLN A 34 19.76 -11.36 -0.21
CA GLN A 34 20.08 -11.00 1.19
C GLN A 34 19.13 -11.67 2.20
N GLY A 35 18.13 -12.40 1.73
CA GLY A 35 17.10 -13.04 2.56
C GLY A 35 15.69 -12.65 2.15
N THR A 36 14.71 -13.20 2.87
CA THR A 36 13.29 -12.97 2.56
C THR A 36 12.83 -11.59 3.02
N VAL A 37 12.11 -10.88 2.14
CA VAL A 37 11.41 -9.64 2.45
C VAL A 37 9.91 -9.94 2.51
N THR A 38 9.23 -9.50 3.57
CA THR A 38 7.77 -9.55 3.64
C THR A 38 7.21 -8.20 3.21
N CYS A 39 6.42 -8.20 2.14
CA CYS A 39 5.88 -7.02 1.49
C CYS A 39 4.38 -6.87 1.76
N GLN A 40 3.98 -5.64 2.08
CA GLN A 40 2.61 -5.20 1.92
C GLN A 40 2.46 -4.59 0.53
N LEU A 41 1.66 -5.23 -0.32
CA LEU A 41 1.35 -4.70 -1.65
C LEU A 41 -0.02 -4.01 -1.62
N TYR A 42 -0.18 -3.02 -2.50
CA TYR A 42 -1.40 -2.28 -2.71
C TYR A 42 -1.99 -2.56 -4.10
N THR A 43 -3.27 -2.20 -4.27
CA THR A 43 -4.01 -2.39 -5.52
C THR A 43 -3.26 -1.80 -6.73
N LYS A 44 -3.41 -2.44 -7.90
CA LYS A 44 -2.78 -2.00 -9.16
C LYS A 44 -2.98 -0.49 -9.40
N GLY A 45 -1.89 0.22 -9.66
CA GLY A 45 -1.87 1.68 -9.79
C GLY A 45 -1.48 2.44 -8.52
N LEU A 46 -1.35 1.75 -7.38
CA LEU A 46 -0.82 2.29 -6.12
C LEU A 46 0.54 1.68 -5.75
N THR A 47 1.30 1.19 -6.72
CA THR A 47 2.58 0.49 -6.47
C THR A 47 3.63 1.36 -5.77
N ASP A 48 3.52 2.69 -5.84
CA ASP A 48 4.38 3.59 -5.06
C ASP A 48 4.20 3.43 -3.54
N TRP A 49 3.07 2.88 -3.10
CA TRP A 49 2.74 2.62 -1.70
C TRP A 49 3.23 1.25 -1.22
N ASP A 50 3.64 0.36 -2.14
CA ASP A 50 4.18 -0.95 -1.78
C ASP A 50 5.41 -0.78 -0.90
N ARG A 51 5.43 -1.53 0.21
CA ARG A 51 6.42 -1.35 1.28
C ARG A 51 6.75 -2.66 1.96
N SER A 52 7.96 -2.73 2.48
CA SER A 52 8.38 -3.76 3.41
C SER A 52 7.66 -3.60 4.76
N ILE A 53 7.21 -4.73 5.30
CA ILE A 53 6.71 -4.85 6.68
C ILE A 53 7.64 -5.71 7.54
N ASP A 54 8.49 -6.51 6.90
CA ASP A 54 9.63 -7.20 7.52
C ASP A 54 10.75 -7.41 6.48
N HIS A 55 12.00 -7.40 6.92
CA HIS A 55 13.20 -7.52 6.08
C HIS A 55 14.43 -7.90 6.92
N PRO A 56 15.48 -8.46 6.31
CA PRO A 56 16.74 -8.75 7.00
C PRO A 56 17.35 -7.51 7.66
N ALA A 57 17.97 -7.69 8.84
CA ALA A 57 18.49 -6.58 9.63
C ALA A 57 19.66 -5.81 8.98
N ASP A 58 20.36 -6.44 8.03
CA ASP A 58 21.43 -5.87 7.24
C ASP A 58 20.95 -5.25 5.91
N MET A 59 19.65 -5.32 5.62
CA MET A 59 19.03 -4.68 4.47
C MET A 59 18.44 -3.32 4.87
N SER A 60 18.61 -2.30 4.02
CA SER A 60 17.95 -1.02 4.27
C SER A 60 16.46 -1.11 3.93
N VAL A 61 15.62 -0.34 4.64
CA VAL A 61 14.18 -0.21 4.32
C VAL A 61 13.99 0.20 2.86
N ALA A 62 14.81 1.11 2.35
CA ALA A 62 14.71 1.60 0.97
C ALA A 62 14.98 0.49 -0.05
N ASP A 63 15.97 -0.37 0.20
CA ASP A 63 16.27 -1.52 -0.65
C ASP A 63 15.13 -2.55 -0.59
N ALA A 64 14.63 -2.86 0.60
CA ALA A 64 13.50 -3.77 0.79
C ALA A 64 12.21 -3.27 0.10
N ASP A 65 11.90 -1.98 0.24
CA ASP A 65 10.77 -1.35 -0.44
C ASP A 65 10.92 -1.43 -1.97
N ALA A 66 12.14 -1.33 -2.50
CA ALA A 66 12.39 -1.50 -3.93
C ALA A 66 12.09 -2.94 -4.42
N TYR A 67 12.30 -3.96 -3.59
CA TYR A 67 11.83 -5.32 -3.89
C TYR A 67 10.30 -5.38 -3.91
N CYS A 68 9.63 -4.81 -2.90
CA CYS A 68 8.18 -4.82 -2.80
C CYS A 68 7.50 -4.10 -3.98
N LYS A 69 8.00 -2.93 -4.36
CA LYS A 69 7.50 -2.17 -5.53
C LYS A 69 7.65 -2.94 -6.83
N ARG A 70 8.78 -3.65 -7.00
CA ARG A 70 9.01 -4.47 -8.19
C ARG A 70 8.07 -5.68 -8.24
N GLU A 71 7.81 -6.31 -7.10
CA GLU A 71 6.82 -7.39 -6.99
C GLU A 71 5.41 -6.89 -7.36
N GLY A 72 4.99 -5.74 -6.82
CA GLY A 72 3.69 -5.15 -7.14
C GLY A 72 3.54 -4.76 -8.62
N GLN A 73 4.61 -4.28 -9.26
CA GLN A 73 4.64 -4.03 -10.71
C GLN A 73 4.51 -5.31 -11.55
N GLY A 74 4.92 -6.46 -11.01
CA GLY A 74 4.87 -7.76 -11.69
C GLY A 74 3.52 -8.48 -11.59
N LYS A 75 2.59 -7.99 -10.76
CA LYS A 75 1.28 -8.60 -10.51
C LYS A 75 0.18 -8.03 -11.41
#